data_AF-A0A1X6X2A5-F1
#
_entry.id   AF-A0A1X6X2A5-F1
#
_cell.length_a   1.000
_cell.length_b   1.000
_cell.length_c   1.000
_cell.angle_alpha   90.00
_cell.angle_beta   90.00
_cell.angle_gamma   90.00
#
_symmetry.space_group_name_H-M   'P 1'
#
loop_
_entity.id
_entity.type
_entity.pdbx_description
1 polymer ?
#
loop_
_entity_poly.entity_id
_entity_poly.type
_entity_poly.pdbx_seq_one_letter_code
_entity_poly.pdbx_strand_id
1 'polypeptide(L)'
;MTVAAYEVSRAIAEQNLRLDHDVVVDAVNHSEEARQTWRTAASRTEALLGFVYLMLSDAREHEGRLHSRDRGLAHVGEPAWADVLRRRADYAAWSDDVLELDTAAWTADEVADAIIGRHDST
;
A
#
# COMPACT_ATOMS: atom_id res chain seq x y z
N MET A 1 4.06 -8.36 -7.19
CA MET A 1 2.73 -8.40 -7.86
C MET A 1 2.94 -7.90 -9.27
N THR A 2 2.45 -8.61 -10.29
CA THR A 2 2.63 -8.19 -11.69
C THR A 2 1.73 -6.98 -11.99
N VAL A 3 2.10 -6.17 -12.99
CA VAL A 3 1.27 -5.05 -13.46
C VAL A 3 -0.15 -5.52 -13.81
N ALA A 4 -0.32 -6.75 -14.30
CA ALA A 4 -1.63 -7.30 -14.61
C ALA A 4 -2.59 -7.35 -13.40
N ALA A 5 -2.11 -7.67 -12.19
CA ALA A 5 -2.96 -7.69 -11.00
C ALA A 5 -3.37 -6.27 -10.58
N TYR A 6 -2.46 -5.30 -10.71
CA TYR A 6 -2.78 -3.88 -10.51
C TYR A 6 -3.88 -3.41 -11.47
N GLU A 7 -3.79 -3.76 -12.75
CA GLU A 7 -4.78 -3.39 -13.75
C GLU A 7 -6.17 -4.00 -13.50
N VAL A 8 -6.23 -5.26 -13.05
CA VAL A 8 -7.50 -5.89 -12.66
C VAL A 8 -8.11 -5.17 -11.45
N SER A 9 -7.32 -4.92 -10.41
CA SER A 9 -7.78 -4.18 -9.23
C SER A 9 -8.20 -2.75 -9.56
N ARG A 10 -7.50 -2.08 -10.48
CA ARG A 10 -7.88 -0.76 -11.01
C ARG A 10 -9.27 -0.77 -11.64
N ALA A 11 -9.55 -1.76 -12.48
CA ALA A 11 -10.84 -1.87 -13.13
C ALA A 11 -11.99 -2.00 -12.11
N ILE A 12 -11.78 -2.78 -11.04
CA ILE A 12 -12.75 -2.92 -9.94
C ILE A 12 -12.87 -1.62 -9.15
N ALA A 13 -11.76 -0.96 -8.84
CA ALA A 13 -11.76 0.34 -8.15
C ALA A 13 -12.54 1.39 -8.94
N GLU A 14 -12.28 1.54 -10.24
CA GLU A 14 -13.01 2.49 -11.09
C GLU A 14 -14.51 2.20 -11.17
N GLN A 15 -14.93 0.93 -11.11
CA GLN A 15 -16.35 0.60 -11.07
C GLN A 15 -17.02 1.08 -9.78
N ASN A 16 -16.37 0.91 -8.64
CA ASN A 16 -16.89 1.37 -7.35
C ASN A 16 -16.90 2.90 -7.26
N LEU A 17 -15.83 3.57 -7.74
CA LEU A 17 -15.77 5.03 -7.78
C LEU A 17 -16.89 5.64 -8.63
N ARG A 18 -17.27 5.01 -9.75
CA ARG A 18 -18.41 5.45 -10.60
C ARG A 18 -19.77 5.25 -9.94
N LEU A 19 -19.84 4.50 -8.84
CA LEU A 19 -21.04 4.33 -8.01
C LEU A 19 -21.04 5.26 -6.79
N ASP A 20 -20.17 6.30 -6.80
CA ASP A 20 -19.99 7.25 -5.70
C ASP A 20 -19.56 6.59 -4.38
N HIS A 21 -18.78 5.50 -4.45
CA HIS A 21 -18.17 4.87 -3.29
C HIS A 21 -16.70 5.28 -3.13
N ASP A 22 -16.28 5.45 -1.87
CA ASP A 22 -14.86 5.53 -1.53
C ASP A 22 -14.19 4.16 -1.69
N VAL A 23 -12.94 4.17 -2.16
CA VAL A 23 -12.15 2.95 -2.38
C VAL A 23 -10.83 3.04 -1.66
N VAL A 24 -10.57 2.07 -0.79
CA VAL A 24 -9.27 1.84 -0.15
C VAL A 24 -8.59 0.65 -0.81
N VAL A 25 -7.35 0.83 -1.23
CA VAL A 25 -6.54 -0.23 -1.85
C VAL A 25 -5.30 -0.50 -1.01
N ASP A 26 -5.23 -1.70 -0.43
CA ASP A 26 -4.00 -2.21 0.19
C ASP A 26 -3.11 -2.86 -0.88
N ALA A 27 -2.04 -2.17 -1.25
CA ALA A 27 -1.08 -2.63 -2.23
C ALA A 27 0.33 -2.12 -1.91
N VAL A 28 1.33 -2.91 -2.30
CA VAL A 28 2.74 -2.61 -2.01
C VAL A 28 3.22 -1.33 -2.71
N ASN A 29 2.65 -0.97 -3.87
CA ASN A 29 2.93 0.26 -4.62
C ASN A 29 4.43 0.58 -4.86
N HIS A 30 5.26 -0.47 -4.89
CA HIS A 30 6.72 -0.35 -4.95
C HIS A 30 7.29 0.24 -6.25
N SER A 31 6.51 0.28 -7.34
CA SER A 31 6.99 0.72 -8.64
C SER A 31 6.15 1.88 -9.16
N GLU A 32 6.73 2.68 -10.04
CA GLU A 32 6.04 3.82 -10.63
C GLU A 32 4.87 3.38 -11.51
N GLU A 33 5.00 2.25 -12.20
CA GLU A 33 3.92 1.68 -13.01
C GLU A 33 2.72 1.29 -12.13
N ALA A 34 2.99 0.67 -10.98
CA ALA A 34 1.95 0.31 -10.02
C ALA A 34 1.20 1.55 -9.49
N ARG A 35 1.93 2.63 -9.20
CA ARG A 35 1.32 3.90 -8.75
C ARG A 35 0.57 4.59 -9.88
N GLN A 36 1.08 4.55 -11.10
CA GLN A 36 0.44 5.14 -12.27
C GLN A 36 -0.90 4.48 -12.60
N THR A 37 -1.07 3.19 -12.30
CA THR A 37 -2.36 2.51 -12.36
C THR A 37 -3.41 3.27 -11.52
N TRP A 38 -3.09 3.67 -10.28
CA TRP A 38 -4.04 4.38 -9.41
C TRP A 38 -4.29 5.82 -9.84
N ARG A 39 -3.25 6.52 -10.31
CA ARG A 39 -3.42 7.87 -10.91
C ARG A 39 -4.35 7.82 -12.12
N THR A 40 -4.25 6.76 -12.93
CA THR A 40 -5.14 6.54 -14.07
C THR A 40 -6.60 6.34 -13.64
N ALA A 41 -6.84 5.57 -12.57
CA ALA A 41 -8.20 5.42 -12.02
C ALA A 41 -8.76 6.76 -11.57
N ALA A 42 -8.01 7.48 -10.72
CA ALA A 42 -8.40 8.78 -10.20
C ALA A 42 -8.74 9.78 -11.31
N SER A 43 -7.87 9.89 -12.33
CA SER A 43 -8.10 10.77 -13.48
C SER A 43 -9.33 10.37 -14.32
N ARG A 44 -9.69 9.08 -14.39
CA ARG A 44 -10.82 8.59 -15.20
C ARG A 44 -12.17 8.68 -14.51
N THR A 45 -12.17 8.80 -13.20
CA THR A 45 -13.40 8.90 -12.39
C THR A 45 -13.50 10.23 -11.67
N GLU A 46 -12.56 11.15 -11.92
CA GLU A 46 -12.45 12.44 -11.24
C GLU A 46 -12.37 12.33 -9.71
N ALA A 47 -11.87 11.18 -9.23
CA ALA A 47 -11.74 10.90 -7.80
C ALA A 47 -10.47 11.56 -7.23
N LEU A 48 -10.54 11.93 -5.95
CA LEU A 48 -9.35 12.32 -5.19
C LEU A 48 -8.49 11.07 -4.92
N LEU A 49 -7.17 11.24 -5.03
CA LEU A 49 -6.20 10.18 -4.76
C LEU A 49 -5.26 10.59 -3.63
N GLY A 50 -5.22 9.79 -2.57
CA GLY A 50 -4.23 9.90 -1.50
C GLY A 50 -3.38 8.64 -1.44
N PHE A 51 -2.06 8.81 -1.37
CA PHE A 51 -1.16 7.70 -1.04
C PHE A 51 -0.83 7.72 0.45
N VAL A 52 -0.92 6.55 1.07
CA VAL A 52 -0.47 6.31 2.45
C VAL A 52 0.64 5.27 2.39
N TYR A 53 1.78 5.59 3.00
CA TYR A 53 2.91 4.68 3.08
C TYR A 53 3.16 4.28 4.53
N LEU A 54 2.78 3.05 4.86
CA LEU A 54 3.02 2.46 6.16
C LEU A 54 4.42 1.86 6.20
N MET A 55 5.24 2.36 7.11
CA MET A 55 6.59 1.86 7.33
C MET A 55 6.74 1.36 8.77
N LEU A 56 7.74 0.52 8.98
CA LEU A 56 8.18 0.07 10.30
C LEU A 56 9.67 0.38 10.39
N SER A 57 10.02 1.41 11.17
CA SER A 57 11.41 1.88 11.26
C SER A 57 12.31 0.91 12.03
N ASP A 58 11.77 0.19 13.02
CA ASP A 58 12.49 -0.86 13.73
C ASP A 58 12.63 -2.12 12.87
N ALA A 59 13.81 -2.27 12.28
CA ALA A 59 14.15 -3.42 11.45
C ALA A 59 14.14 -4.76 12.22
N ARG A 60 14.46 -4.76 13.52
CA ARG A 60 14.44 -5.98 14.35
C ARG A 60 13.01 -6.41 14.60
N GLU A 61 12.13 -5.45 14.86
CA GLU A 61 10.71 -5.74 15.00
C GLU A 61 10.12 -6.25 13.69
N HIS A 62 10.44 -5.64 12.55
CA HIS A 62 9.98 -6.09 11.24
C HIS A 62 10.45 -7.52 10.95
N GLU A 63 11.74 -7.81 11.16
CA GLU A 63 12.27 -9.15 11.00
C GLU A 63 11.58 -10.15 11.96
N GLY A 64 11.36 -9.77 13.21
CA GLY A 64 10.62 -10.59 14.18
C GLY A 64 9.18 -10.90 13.74
N ARG A 65 8.45 -9.90 13.23
CA ARG A 65 7.10 -10.06 12.66
C ARG A 65 7.10 -10.95 11.42
N LEU A 66 8.13 -10.87 10.58
CA LEU A 66 8.27 -11.73 9.41
C LEU A 66 8.48 -13.19 9.81
N HIS A 67 9.36 -13.44 10.79
CA HIS A 67 9.66 -14.81 11.25
C HIS A 67 8.50 -15.46 12.00
N SER A 68 7.65 -14.68 12.66
CA SER A 68 6.45 -15.19 13.34
C SER A 68 5.24 -15.34 12.41
N ARG A 69 5.32 -14.80 11.19
CA ARG A 69 4.25 -14.88 10.21
C ARG A 69 4.13 -16.30 9.64
N ASP A 70 2.92 -16.82 9.62
CA ASP A 70 2.55 -18.01 8.86
C ASP A 70 1.27 -17.71 8.07
N ARG A 71 1.36 -17.60 6.74
CA ARG A 71 0.19 -17.44 5.88
C ARG A 71 -0.55 -18.75 5.58
N GLY A 72 -0.04 -19.91 6.00
CA GLY A 72 -0.66 -21.21 5.71
C GLY A 72 -0.67 -21.58 4.22
N LEU A 73 0.24 -21.02 3.41
CA LEU A 73 0.30 -21.28 1.97
C LEU A 73 1.13 -22.54 1.68
N ALA A 74 0.45 -23.63 1.31
CA ALA A 74 1.05 -24.96 1.16
C ALA A 74 2.24 -25.04 0.16
N HIS A 75 2.34 -24.13 -0.80
CA HIS A 75 3.35 -24.16 -1.86
C HIS A 75 4.20 -22.90 -1.97
N VAL A 76 3.99 -21.93 -1.07
CA VAL A 76 4.70 -20.64 -1.11
C VAL A 76 5.19 -20.34 0.30
N GLY A 77 6.49 -20.54 0.53
CA GLY A 77 7.13 -20.20 1.79
C GLY A 77 7.09 -18.69 2.08
N GLU A 78 7.30 -18.34 3.34
CA GLU A 78 7.56 -16.96 3.72
C GLU A 78 8.92 -16.50 3.17
N PRO A 79 9.05 -15.22 2.77
CA PRO A 79 10.32 -14.68 2.29
C PRO A 79 11.34 -14.66 3.43
N ALA A 80 12.62 -14.83 3.11
CA ALA A 80 13.69 -14.59 4.07
C ALA A 80 13.85 -13.08 4.30
N TRP A 81 14.45 -12.69 5.43
CA TRP A 81 14.73 -11.27 5.70
C TRP A 81 15.54 -10.58 4.59
N ALA A 82 16.52 -11.29 4.02
CA ALA A 82 17.30 -10.79 2.88
C ALA A 82 16.45 -10.50 1.64
N ASP A 83 15.36 -11.25 1.41
CA ASP A 83 14.44 -10.98 0.29
C ASP A 83 13.67 -9.69 0.50
N VAL A 84 13.28 -9.38 1.75
CA VAL A 84 12.60 -8.14 2.11
C VAL A 84 13.53 -6.95 1.88
N LEU A 85 14.77 -7.01 2.37
CA LEU A 85 15.77 -5.95 2.17
C LEU A 85 16.06 -5.69 0.70
N ARG A 86 16.25 -6.75 -0.10
CA ARG A 86 16.47 -6.65 -1.54
C ARG A 86 15.28 -5.96 -2.22
N ARG A 87 14.06 -6.42 -1.96
CA ARG A 87 12.86 -5.82 -2.57
C ARG A 87 12.70 -4.37 -2.20
N ARG A 88 12.95 -3.99 -0.94
CA ARG A 88 12.84 -2.61 -0.48
C ARG A 88 13.84 -1.69 -1.18
N ALA A 89 15.06 -2.17 -1.45
CA ALA A 89 16.07 -1.41 -2.17
C ALA A 89 15.66 -1.12 -3.62
N ASP A 90 14.79 -1.95 -4.21
CA ASP A 90 14.28 -1.79 -5.57
C ASP A 90 13.03 -0.88 -5.65
N TYR A 91 12.58 -0.28 -4.54
CA TYR A 91 11.40 0.58 -4.55
C TYR A 91 11.70 1.89 -5.28
N ALA A 92 10.82 2.24 -6.21
CA ALA A 92 10.89 3.52 -6.89
C ALA A 92 10.60 4.65 -5.91
N ALA A 93 11.40 5.72 -5.97
CA ALA A 93 11.18 6.93 -5.18
C ALA A 93 9.77 7.50 -5.41
N TRP A 94 9.17 8.06 -4.36
CA TRP A 94 7.88 8.72 -4.45
C TRP A 94 8.01 10.07 -5.15
N SER A 95 7.07 10.34 -6.07
CA SER A 95 6.91 11.63 -6.74
C SER A 95 5.64 12.37 -6.30
N ASP A 96 4.73 11.67 -5.63
CA ASP A 96 3.47 12.19 -5.10
C ASP A 96 3.65 12.74 -3.68
N ASP A 97 2.64 13.48 -3.21
CA ASP A 97 2.48 13.72 -1.78
C ASP A 97 1.95 12.46 -1.10
N VAL A 98 2.64 12.01 -0.06
CA VAL A 98 2.41 10.73 0.60
C VAL A 98 2.31 10.96 2.10
N LEU A 99 1.25 10.45 2.72
CA LEU A 99 1.19 10.35 4.16
C LEU A 99 2.04 9.17 4.62
N GLU A 100 3.27 9.44 5.06
CA GLU A 100 4.15 8.43 5.64
C GLU A 100 3.84 8.24 7.13
N LEU A 101 3.59 7.00 7.55
CA LEU A 101 3.30 6.65 8.94
C LEU A 101 4.24 5.55 9.42
N ASP A 102 4.97 5.81 10.50
CA ASP A 102 5.75 4.79 11.19
C ASP A 102 4.87 4.02 12.19
N THR A 103 4.61 2.77 11.86
CA THR A 103 3.70 1.87 12.58
C THR A 103 4.37 1.13 13.74
N ALA A 104 5.62 1.48 14.09
CA ALA A 104 6.33 0.90 15.24
C ALA A 104 5.62 1.19 16.58
N ALA A 105 5.06 2.39 16.71
CA ALA A 105 4.50 2.87 17.97
C ALA A 105 2.98 3.06 17.93
N TRP A 106 2.33 2.72 16.81
CA TRP A 106 0.93 3.05 16.56
C TRP A 106 0.09 1.78 16.51
N THR A 107 -1.09 1.84 17.11
CA THR A 107 -2.15 0.87 16.94
C THR A 107 -2.83 1.04 15.57
N ALA A 108 -3.57 0.02 15.13
CA ALA A 108 -4.34 0.10 13.89
C ALA A 108 -5.38 1.23 13.92
N ASP A 109 -6.01 1.46 15.07
CA ASP A 109 -7.01 2.53 15.23
C ASP A 109 -6.37 3.92 15.10
N GLU A 110 -5.21 4.15 15.73
CA GLU A 110 -4.48 5.42 15.60
C GLU A 110 -4.03 5.69 14.15
N VAL A 111 -3.62 4.64 13.42
CA VAL A 111 -3.29 4.76 12.00
C VAL A 111 -4.54 5.11 11.19
N ALA A 112 -5.67 4.44 11.43
CA ALA A 112 -6.92 4.70 10.73
C ALA A 112 -7.41 6.14 10.97
N ASP A 113 -7.38 6.60 12.22
CA ASP A 113 -7.78 7.96 12.60
C ASP A 113 -6.94 9.03 11.89
N ALA A 114 -5.62 8.82 11.79
CA ALA A 114 -4.74 9.75 11.08
C ALA A 114 -5.01 9.79 9.57
N ILE A 115 -5.35 8.64 8.96
CA ILE A 115 -5.72 8.59 7.55
C ILE A 115 -7.03 9.34 7.32
N ILE A 116 -8.06 9.09 8.15
CA ILE A 116 -9.36 9.77 8.07
C ILE A 116 -9.21 11.28 8.24
N GLY A 117 -8.47 11.73 9.25
CA GLY A 117 -8.25 13.17 9.50
C GLY A 117 -7.56 13.90 8.35
N ARG A 118 -6.71 13.22 7.57
CA ARG A 118 -6.12 13.78 6.36
C ARG A 118 -7.15 13.95 5.24
N HIS A 119 -8.04 12.97 5.06
CA HIS A 119 -9.07 13.01 4.02
C HIS A 119 -10.11 14.11 4.27
N ASP A 120 -10.50 14.36 5.53
CA ASP A 120 -11.46 15.42 5.88
C ASP A 120 -10.91 16.86 5.69
N SER A 121 -9.59 17.00 5.53
CA SER A 121 -8.91 18.29 5.42
C SER A 121 -8.68 18.76 3.97
N THR A 122 -9.11 17.97 2.98
CA THR A 122 -8.88 18.19 1.53
C THR A 122 -10.20 18.44 0.80
#